data_AF-A0A3Q3GFB0-F1
#
_entry.id   AF-A0A3Q3GFB0-F1
#
_cell.length_a   1.000
_cell.length_b   1.000
_cell.length_c   1.000
_cell.angle_alpha   90.00
_cell.angle_beta   90.00
_cell.angle_gamma   90.00
#
_symmetry.space_group_name_H-M   'P 1'
#
loop_
_entity.id
_entity.type
_entity.pdbx_description
1 polymer ?
#
loop_
_entity_poly.entity_id
_entity_poly.type
_entity_poly.pdbx_seq_one_letter_code
_entity_poly.pdbx_strand_id
1 'polypeptide(L)'
;MKITILPNTLGHQTQEQATQEMQQFVPLLTGECSSHLKPFLCSVYTPKCVLRRAQPPCRTDCEQAQSDCGPHMQQLGFHWPESLRCEAFTTESCEQVTLLIRKC
;
A
#
# COMPACT_ATOMS: atom_id res chain seq x y z
N MET A 1 19.51 2.62 -4.80
CA MET A 1 18.45 2.91 -3.79
C MET A 1 17.13 3.11 -4.52
N LYS A 2 15.99 2.73 -3.92
CA LYS A 2 14.67 3.23 -4.34
C LYS A 2 14.38 4.52 -3.55
N ILE A 3 13.88 5.56 -4.21
CA ILE A 3 13.58 6.85 -3.58
C ILE A 3 12.07 6.92 -3.33
N THR A 4 11.69 7.07 -2.06
CA THR A 4 10.32 7.40 -1.63
C THR A 4 10.16 8.92 -1.50
N ILE A 5 8.92 9.41 -1.50
CA ILE A 5 8.58 10.81 -1.25
C ILE A 5 7.86 10.96 0.11
N LEU A 6 7.98 12.15 0.70
CA LEU A 6 7.26 12.59 1.89
C LEU A 6 6.57 13.94 1.58
N PRO A 7 5.34 14.19 2.07
CA PRO A 7 4.50 13.23 2.78
C PRO A 7 4.10 12.01 1.92
N ASN A 8 3.85 10.87 2.56
CA ASN A 8 3.35 9.69 1.86
C ASN A 8 1.84 9.80 1.59
N THR A 9 1.21 8.77 1.00
CA THR A 9 -0.19 8.86 0.56
C THR A 9 -1.20 9.02 1.69
N LEU A 10 -0.79 8.77 2.95
CA LEU A 10 -1.58 8.97 4.17
C LEU A 10 -1.21 10.25 4.92
N GLY A 11 -0.32 11.09 4.38
CA GLY A 11 0.08 12.35 5.00
C GLY A 11 1.24 12.26 6.02
N HIS A 12 1.83 11.08 6.24
CA HIS A 12 2.97 10.92 7.15
C HIS A 12 4.15 11.80 6.71
N GLN A 13 4.70 12.59 7.63
CA GLN A 13 5.76 13.56 7.37
C GLN A 13 7.17 12.97 7.54
N THR A 14 7.32 11.84 8.24
CA THR A 14 8.59 11.13 8.38
C THR A 14 8.44 9.62 8.13
N GLN A 15 9.55 8.92 7.92
CA GLN A 15 9.55 7.46 7.74
C GLN A 15 9.30 6.72 9.05
N GLU A 16 9.67 7.29 10.21
CA GLU A 16 9.37 6.74 11.53
C GLU A 16 7.85 6.68 11.76
N GLN A 17 7.13 7.76 11.45
CA GLN A 17 5.67 7.80 11.58
C GLN A 17 5.00 6.73 10.70
N ALA A 18 5.40 6.66 9.42
CA ALA A 18 4.91 5.65 8.49
C ALA A 18 5.25 4.21 8.93
N THR A 19 6.43 4.00 9.51
CA THR A 19 6.87 2.69 10.03
C THR A 19 6.07 2.30 11.27
N GLN A 20 5.79 3.24 12.17
CA GLN A 20 5.01 3.02 13.39
C GLN A 20 3.58 2.58 13.06
N GLU A 21 2.92 3.20 12.07
CA GLU A 21 1.60 2.73 11.62
C GLU A 21 1.69 1.39 10.87
N MET A 22 2.71 1.20 10.01
CA MET A 22 2.89 -0.05 9.24
C MET A 22 3.21 -1.28 10.13
N GLN A 23 3.73 -1.09 11.35
CA GLN A 23 4.05 -2.19 12.28
C GLN A 23 2.85 -3.10 12.59
N GLN A 24 1.61 -2.59 12.58
CA GLN A 24 0.41 -3.40 12.82
C GLN A 24 0.20 -4.50 11.74
N PHE A 25 0.77 -4.33 10.54
CA PHE A 25 0.67 -5.30 9.45
C PHE A 25 1.76 -6.38 9.48
N VAL A 26 2.75 -6.30 10.38
CA VAL A 26 3.84 -7.30 10.46
C VAL A 26 3.32 -8.74 10.63
N PRO A 27 2.32 -9.05 11.48
CA PRO A 27 1.78 -10.42 11.57
C PRO A 27 1.19 -10.93 10.26
N LEU A 28 0.50 -10.06 9.50
CA LEU A 28 -0.12 -10.40 8.21
C LEU A 28 0.94 -10.57 7.11
N LEU A 29 1.99 -9.75 7.15
CA LEU A 29 3.16 -9.86 6.25
C LEU A 29 4.00 -11.11 6.53
N THR A 30 4.09 -11.57 7.78
CA THR A 30 4.78 -12.82 8.15
C THR A 30 3.91 -14.06 7.95
N GLY A 31 2.58 -13.93 8.03
CA GLY A 31 1.63 -15.01 7.68
C GLY A 31 1.40 -15.18 6.17
N GLU A 32 1.96 -14.29 5.34
CA GLU A 32 1.90 -14.32 3.86
C GLU A 32 0.49 -14.52 3.28
N CYS A 33 -0.54 -13.99 3.95
CA CYS A 33 -1.96 -14.18 3.60
C CYS A 33 -2.33 -13.71 2.18
N SER A 34 -1.57 -12.79 1.59
CA SER A 34 -1.74 -12.35 0.20
C SER A 34 -0.43 -11.90 -0.42
N SER A 35 -0.20 -12.28 -1.67
CA SER A 35 0.87 -11.74 -2.52
C SER A 35 0.70 -10.23 -2.79
N HIS A 36 -0.51 -9.69 -2.69
CA HIS A 36 -0.83 -8.29 -2.98
C HIS A 36 -0.63 -7.36 -1.77
N LEU A 37 -0.68 -7.89 -0.53
CA LEU A 37 -0.55 -7.09 0.70
C LEU A 37 0.75 -6.28 0.73
N LYS A 38 1.89 -6.93 0.43
CA LYS A 38 3.21 -6.28 0.48
C LYS A 38 3.40 -5.22 -0.62
N PRO A 39 3.07 -5.48 -1.91
CA PRO A 39 2.96 -4.43 -2.93
C PRO A 39 2.06 -3.26 -2.53
N PHE A 40 0.85 -3.54 -2.02
CA PHE A 40 -0.13 -2.53 -1.61
C PHE A 40 0.42 -1.64 -0.49
N LEU A 41 0.83 -2.22 0.65
CA LEU A 41 1.38 -1.45 1.77
C LEU A 41 2.62 -0.64 1.36
N CYS A 42 3.51 -1.20 0.53
CA CYS A 42 4.63 -0.42 -0.01
C CYS A 42 4.17 0.76 -0.88
N SER A 43 3.13 0.60 -1.70
CA SER A 43 2.59 1.70 -2.52
C SER A 43 1.96 2.84 -1.70
N VAL A 44 1.47 2.54 -0.49
CA VAL A 44 0.86 3.51 0.43
C VAL A 44 1.89 4.17 1.35
N TYR A 45 2.65 3.37 2.11
CA TYR A 45 3.55 3.87 3.15
C TYR A 45 4.90 4.36 2.59
N THR A 46 5.38 3.78 1.47
CA THR A 46 6.67 4.12 0.83
C THR A 46 6.53 4.36 -0.69
N PRO A 47 5.64 5.29 -1.11
CA PRO A 47 5.28 5.50 -2.50
C PRO A 47 6.49 5.87 -3.36
N LYS A 48 6.57 5.27 -4.55
CA LYS A 48 7.56 5.65 -5.57
C LYS A 48 7.41 7.14 -5.90
N CYS A 49 8.53 7.85 -5.96
CA CYS A 49 8.56 9.23 -6.45
C CYS A 49 8.70 9.26 -7.98
N VAL A 50 7.73 9.86 -8.69
CA VAL A 50 7.79 10.13 -10.14
C VAL A 50 7.42 11.60 -10.37
N LEU A 51 8.26 12.34 -11.11
CA LEU A 51 8.06 13.78 -11.39
C LEU A 51 7.74 14.62 -10.13
N ARG A 52 8.39 14.31 -9.00
CA ARG A 52 8.17 14.91 -7.67
C ARG A 52 6.77 14.71 -7.08
N ARG A 53 6.06 13.65 -7.49
CA ARG A 53 4.77 13.24 -6.92
C ARG A 53 4.86 11.80 -6.41
N ALA A 54 4.03 11.46 -5.43
CA ALA A 54 3.80 10.09 -5.02
C ALA A 54 3.00 9.36 -6.09
N GLN A 55 3.42 8.14 -6.45
CA GLN A 55 2.54 7.26 -7.22
C GLN A 55 1.32 6.85 -6.36
N PRO A 56 0.09 6.99 -6.88
CA PRO A 56 -1.11 6.49 -6.20
C PRO A 56 -1.08 4.95 -6.08
N PRO A 57 -1.66 4.38 -5.01
CA PRO A 57 -1.82 2.94 -4.85
C PRO A 57 -2.89 2.39 -5.81
N CYS A 58 -2.79 1.11 -6.18
CA CYS A 58 -3.76 0.41 -7.01
C CYS A 58 -4.97 -0.05 -6.18
N ARG A 59 -6.19 0.30 -6.60
CA ARG A 59 -7.42 -0.19 -5.97
C ARG A 59 -7.50 -1.72 -5.98
N THR A 60 -7.18 -2.37 -7.10
CA THR A 60 -7.29 -3.83 -7.21
C THR A 60 -6.28 -4.58 -6.33
N ASP A 61 -5.07 -4.05 -6.14
CA ASP A 61 -4.11 -4.59 -5.16
C ASP A 61 -4.63 -4.43 -3.72
N CYS A 62 -5.31 -3.33 -3.42
CA CYS A 62 -5.98 -3.12 -2.14
C CYS A 62 -7.13 -4.11 -1.94
N GLU A 63 -8.04 -4.24 -2.92
CA GLU A 63 -9.22 -5.11 -2.85
C GLU A 63 -8.82 -6.57 -2.63
N GLN A 64 -7.79 -7.04 -3.34
CA GLN A 64 -7.24 -8.38 -3.18
C GLN A 64 -6.59 -8.55 -1.79
N ALA A 65 -5.74 -7.60 -1.37
CA ALA A 65 -5.10 -7.65 -0.05
C ALA A 65 -6.13 -7.60 1.10
N GLN A 66 -7.19 -6.81 0.98
CA GLN A 66 -8.26 -6.70 1.97
C GLN A 66 -9.13 -7.98 2.01
N SER A 67 -9.46 -8.55 0.85
CA SER A 67 -10.19 -9.83 0.75
C SER A 67 -9.44 -10.95 1.45
N ASP A 68 -8.15 -11.11 1.15
CA ASP A 68 -7.33 -12.22 1.62
C ASP A 68 -6.91 -12.08 3.09
N CYS A 69 -6.45 -10.87 3.49
CA CYS A 69 -5.88 -10.63 4.80
C CYS A 69 -6.85 -10.01 5.80
N GLY A 70 -8.00 -9.47 5.37
CA GLY A 70 -9.04 -8.92 6.26
C GLY A 70 -9.57 -9.93 7.28
N PRO A 71 -9.94 -11.17 6.90
CA PRO A 71 -10.37 -12.21 7.83
C PRO A 71 -9.28 -12.58 8.85
N HIS A 72 -8.02 -12.64 8.42
CA HIS A 72 -6.86 -12.88 9.29
C HIS A 72 -6.64 -11.72 10.28
N MET A 73 -6.87 -10.47 9.85
CA MET A 73 -6.81 -9.28 10.70
C MET A 73 -7.90 -9.32 11.79
N GLN A 74 -9.12 -9.71 11.42
CA GLN A 74 -10.25 -9.91 12.35
C GLN A 74 -9.99 -11.01 13.38
N GLN A 75 -9.38 -12.14 12.98
CA GLN A 75 -8.97 -13.22 13.89
C GLN A 75 -7.94 -12.75 14.94
N LEU A 76 -7.11 -11.76 14.61
CA LEU A 76 -6.16 -11.12 15.53
C LEU A 76 -6.79 -10.00 16.38
N GLY A 77 -8.10 -9.74 16.24
CA GLY A 77 -8.82 -8.69 16.97
C GLY A 77 -8.75 -7.29 16.35
N PHE A 78 -8.19 -7.16 15.15
CA PHE A 78 -8.03 -5.89 14.43
C PHE A 78 -9.03 -5.75 13.28
N HIS A 79 -9.31 -4.53 12.86
CA HIS A 79 -10.14 -4.22 11.69
C HIS A 79 -9.27 -3.61 10.60
N TRP A 80 -9.62 -3.84 9.33
CA TRP A 80 -8.97 -3.15 8.21
C TRP A 80 -9.21 -1.64 8.36
N PRO A 81 -8.15 -0.80 8.44
CA PRO A 81 -8.30 0.58 8.88
C PRO A 81 -8.93 1.46 7.81
N GLU A 82 -9.67 2.49 8.23
CA GLU A 82 -10.38 3.40 7.32
C GLU A 82 -9.44 4.14 6.35
N SER A 83 -8.19 4.38 6.76
CA SER A 83 -7.12 4.95 5.93
C SER A 83 -6.72 4.09 4.73
N LEU A 84 -7.04 2.79 4.76
CA LEU A 84 -6.74 1.81 3.71
C LEU A 84 -8.00 1.28 3.00
N ARG A 85 -9.16 1.92 3.16
CA ARG A 85 -10.38 1.55 2.42
C ARG A 85 -10.19 1.72 0.91
N CYS A 86 -10.42 0.66 0.14
CA CYS A 86 -10.04 0.61 -1.27
C CYS A 86 -10.83 1.58 -2.17
N GLU A 87 -12.02 2.03 -1.75
CA GLU A 87 -12.76 3.08 -2.47
C GLU A 87 -11.99 4.40 -2.58
N ALA A 88 -11.06 4.68 -1.65
CA ALA A 88 -10.22 5.88 -1.65
C ALA A 88 -9.14 5.88 -2.75
N PHE A 89 -8.90 4.73 -3.38
CA PHE A 89 -7.90 4.53 -4.43
C PHE A 89 -8.57 4.37 -5.80
N THR A 90 -7.84 4.50 -6.91
CA THR A 90 -8.38 4.33 -8.28
C THR A 90 -7.84 3.07 -8.95
N THR A 91 -8.40 2.69 -10.10
CA THR A 91 -7.89 1.60 -10.95
C THR A 91 -6.86 2.09 -11.98
N GLU A 92 -6.88 3.37 -12.36
CA GLU A 92 -5.92 4.00 -13.28
C GLU A 92 -4.46 3.92 -12.79
N SER A 93 -4.26 3.85 -11.47
CA SER A 93 -2.96 3.68 -10.83
C SER A 93 -2.36 2.29 -11.06
N CYS A 94 -3.18 1.27 -11.26
CA CYS A 94 -2.76 -0.12 -11.52
C CYS A 94 -2.00 -0.24 -12.86
N GLU A 95 -2.36 0.54 -13.88
CA GLU A 95 -1.73 0.50 -15.21
C GLU A 95 -0.34 1.16 -15.27
N GLN A 96 0.08 1.86 -14.21
CA GLN A 96 1.33 2.65 -14.21
C GLN A 96 2.61 1.80 -14.16
N VAL A 97 2.47 0.47 -14.01
CA VAL A 97 3.56 -0.49 -14.28
C VAL A 97 3.74 -0.69 -15.79
N THR A 98 2.65 -0.73 -16.55
CA THR A 98 2.62 -1.08 -17.99
C THR A 98 3.06 0.08 -18.89
N LEU A 99 2.71 1.32 -18.53
CA LEU A 99 3.07 2.52 -19.30
C LEU A 99 4.58 2.82 -19.31
N LEU A 100 5.33 2.30 -18.34
CA LEU A 100 6.80 2.39 -18.33
C LEU A 100 7.45 1.32 -19.22
N ILE A 101 6.84 0.15 -19.35
CA ILE A 101 7.33 -0.94 -20.24
C ILE A 101 7.09 -0.58 -21.71
N ARG A 102 5.96 0.07 -22.05
CA ARG A 102 5.65 0.54 -23.41
C ARG A 102 6.42 1.81 -23.85
N LYS A 103 7.48 2.18 -23.13
CA LYS A 103 8.43 3.26 -23.49
C LYS A 103 9.91 2.85 -23.32
N CYS A 104 10.16 1.55 -23.17
CA CYS A 104 11.46 0.93 -23.44
C CYS A 104 11.50 0.43 -24.89
#